data_AF-A0A3C0Z8Y8-F1
#
_entry.id   AF-A0A3C0Z8Y8-F1
#
_cell.length_a   1.000
_cell.length_b   1.000
_cell.length_c   1.000
_cell.angle_alpha   90.00
_cell.angle_beta   90.00
_cell.angle_gamma   90.00
#
_symmetry.space_group_name_H-M   'P 1'
#
loop_
_entity.id
_entity.type
_entity.pdbx_description
1 polymer ?
#
loop_
_entity_poly.entity_id
_entity_poly.type
_entity_poly.pdbx_seq_one_letter_code
_entity_poly.pdbx_strand_id
1 'polypeptide(L)' 'ILRYVPEKDKKAVVADLKPLYQAVNQEQDYVKLLEFEDKWGKKYSLSVKGWLDNWVNLSTYFEYSP' A
#
# COMPACT_ATOMS: atom_id res chain seq x y z
N ILE A 1 5.03 -6.76 -8.75
CA ILE A 1 4.35 -5.43 -8.72
C ILE A 1 5.34 -4.27 -8.55
N LEU A 2 6.36 -4.38 -7.69
CA LEU A 2 7.54 -3.47 -7.63
C LEU A 2 8.38 -3.39 -8.94
N ARG A 3 8.01 -4.14 -9.98
CA ARG A 3 8.73 -4.22 -11.26
C ARG A 3 8.73 -2.88 -12.00
N TYR A 4 7.70 -2.06 -11.79
CA TYR A 4 7.55 -0.74 -12.41
C TYR A 4 8.08 0.41 -11.53
N VAL A 5 8.56 0.10 -10.32
CA VAL A 5 9.19 1.08 -9.44
C VAL A 5 10.70 1.06 -9.71
N PRO A 6 11.32 2.20 -10.10
CA PRO A 6 12.76 2.32 -10.25
C PRO A 6 13.50 1.95 -8.97
N GLU A 7 14.70 1.35 -9.09
CA GLU A 7 15.53 0.91 -7.95
C GLU A 7 15.69 1.98 -6.85
N LYS A 8 15.89 3.23 -7.27
CA LYS A 8 16.05 4.40 -6.41
C LYS A 8 14.85 4.66 -5.48
N ASP A 9 13.65 4.32 -5.93
CA ASP A 9 12.41 4.54 -5.19
C ASP A 9 11.93 3.26 -4.50
N LYS A 10 12.38 2.07 -4.93
CA LYS A 10 11.99 0.77 -4.34
C LYS A 10 12.18 0.75 -2.82
N LYS A 11 13.30 1.25 -2.31
CA LYS A 11 13.56 1.27 -0.85
C LYS A 11 12.54 2.11 -0.09
N ALA A 12 12.23 3.31 -0.60
CA ALA A 12 11.25 4.20 0.01
C ALA A 12 9.84 3.63 -0.07
N VAL A 13 9.47 3.10 -1.24
CA VAL A 13 8.18 2.45 -1.47
C VAL A 13 7.98 1.23 -0.55
N VAL A 14 9.01 0.40 -0.37
CA VAL A 14 8.94 -0.75 0.56
C VAL A 14 8.84 -0.30 2.02
N ALA A 15 9.56 0.77 2.39
CA ALA A 15 9.46 1.34 3.73
C ALA A 15 8.06 1.87 4.04
N ASP A 16 7.40 2.52 3.08
CA ASP A 16 6.03 3.01 3.23
C ASP A 16 4.98 1.88 3.17
N LEU A 17 5.28 0.77 2.48
CA LEU A 17 4.43 -0.43 2.45
C LEU A 17 4.44 -1.25 3.73
N LYS A 18 5.62 -1.39 4.34
CA LYS A 18 5.80 -2.25 5.52
C LYS A 18 4.76 -1.97 6.63
N PRO A 19 4.46 -0.71 6.99
CA PRO A 19 3.46 -0.41 8.01
C PRO A 19 2.00 -0.60 7.56
N LEU A 20 1.72 -0.78 6.26
CA LEU A 20 0.41 -1.22 5.75
C LEU A 20 0.21 -2.72 6.03
N TYR A 21 1.21 -3.55 5.71
CA TYR A 21 1.17 -4.99 6.02
C TYR A 21 1.13 -5.34 7.51
N GLN A 22 1.45 -4.39 8.39
CA GLN A 22 1.48 -4.56 9.84
C GLN A 22 0.38 -3.80 10.57
N ALA A 23 -0.56 -3.19 9.86
CA ALA A 23 -1.63 -2.47 10.51
C ALA A 23 -2.51 -3.42 11.32
N VAL A 24 -2.83 -3.00 12.53
CA VAL A 24 -3.61 -3.77 13.51
C VAL A 24 -5.10 -3.42 13.42
N ASN A 25 -5.43 -2.35 12.68
CA ASN A 25 -6.80 -1.85 12.51
C ASN A 25 -6.99 -1.22 11.11
N GLN A 26 -8.21 -1.35 10.60
CA GLN A 26 -8.57 -0.93 9.24
C GLN A 26 -8.50 0.59 9.03
N GLU A 27 -8.76 1.38 10.08
CA GLU A 27 -8.66 2.85 10.01
C GLU A 27 -7.22 3.34 9.84
N GLN A 28 -6.24 2.85 10.62
CA GLN A 28 -4.86 3.31 10.45
C GLN A 28 -4.28 2.84 9.12
N ASP A 29 -4.73 1.68 8.66
CA ASP A 29 -4.39 1.18 7.34
C ASP A 29 -4.87 2.12 6.26
N TYR A 30 -6.14 2.54 6.32
CA TYR A 30 -6.73 3.43 5.33
C TYR A 30 -6.02 4.80 5.30
N VAL A 31 -5.65 5.34 6.48
CA VAL A 31 -4.89 6.59 6.57
C VAL A 31 -3.52 6.46 5.90
N LYS A 32 -2.77 5.40 6.22
CA LYS A 32 -1.46 5.15 5.58
C LYS A 32 -1.59 4.89 4.09
N LEU A 33 -2.70 4.29 3.67
CA LEU A 33 -2.98 3.99 2.27
C LEU A 33 -3.19 5.28 1.48
N LEU A 34 -3.93 6.25 2.04
CA LEU A 34 -4.11 7.59 1.48
C LEU A 34 -2.78 8.36 1.42
N GLU A 35 -1.96 8.30 2.47
CA GLU A 35 -0.62 8.92 2.47
C GLU A 35 0.28 8.31 1.38
N PHE A 36 0.21 6.98 1.22
CA PHE A 36 0.93 6.26 0.18
C PHE A 36 0.44 6.67 -1.22
N GLU A 37 -0.87 6.82 -1.41
CA GLU A 37 -1.46 7.30 -2.67
C GLU A 37 -1.09 8.74 -2.99
N ASP A 38 -1.14 9.67 -2.02
CA ASP A 38 -0.80 11.07 -2.30
C ASP A 38 0.69 11.23 -2.67
N LYS A 39 1.56 10.44 -2.03
CA LYS A 39 3.01 10.44 -2.25
C LYS A 39 3.41 9.76 -3.56
N TRP A 40 2.86 8.58 -3.84
CA TRP A 40 3.30 7.75 -4.98
C TRP A 40 2.30 7.72 -6.13
N GLY A 41 1.02 7.97 -5.89
CA GLY A 41 -0.05 7.93 -6.89
C GLY A 41 0.13 8.96 -8.00
N LYS A 42 0.71 10.12 -7.70
CA LYS A 42 1.07 11.11 -8.74
C LYS A 42 2.18 10.63 -9.67
N LYS A 43 3.14 9.86 -9.15
CA LYS A 43 4.32 9.39 -9.89
C LYS A 43 4.11 8.03 -10.55
N TYR A 44 3.29 7.18 -9.93
CA TYR A 44 3.06 5.79 -10.27
C TYR A 44 1.58 5.43 -10.22
N SER A 45 0.71 6.29 -10.77
CA SER A 45 -0.76 6.17 -10.71
C SER A 45 -1.29 4.77 -10.99
N LEU A 46 -0.82 4.12 -12.06
CA LEU A 46 -1.24 2.76 -12.43
C LEU A 46 -0.73 1.68 -11.46
N SER A 47 0.49 1.83 -10.94
CA SER A 47 1.06 0.85 -10.01
C SER A 47 0.43 0.96 -8.63
N VAL A 48 0.20 2.19 -8.16
CA VAL A 48 -0.46 2.47 -6.89
C VAL A 48 -1.93 2.06 -6.94
N LYS A 49 -2.65 2.34 -8.03
CA LYS A 49 -4.04 1.87 -8.18
C LYS A 49 -4.14 0.35 -8.10
N GLY A 50 -3.25 -0.38 -8.77
CA GLY A 50 -3.19 -1.84 -8.64
C GLY A 50 -2.81 -2.34 -7.24
N TRP A 51 -2.17 -1.51 -6.42
CA TRP A 51 -1.93 -1.81 -5.01
C TRP A 51 -3.17 -1.57 -4.17
N LEU A 52 -3.87 -0.44 -4.36
CA LEU A 52 -5.14 -0.14 -3.68
C LEU A 52 -6.18 -1.23 -3.95
N ASP A 53 -6.36 -1.62 -5.21
CA ASP A 53 -7.34 -2.64 -5.61
C ASP A 53 -7.00 -4.02 -5.01
N ASN A 54 -5.73 -4.41 -4.99
CA ASN A 54 -5.30 -5.63 -4.31
C ASN A 54 -5.33 -5.49 -2.78
N TRP A 55 -5.13 -4.29 -2.26
CA TRP A 55 -5.12 -4.02 -0.82
C TRP A 55 -6.48 -4.25 -0.21
N VAL A 56 -7.55 -3.76 -0.84
CA VAL A 56 -8.94 -4.02 -0.39
C VAL A 56 -9.23 -5.53 -0.32
N ASN A 57 -8.67 -6.31 -1.24
CA ASN A 57 -8.78 -7.78 -1.24
C ASN A 57 -7.88 -8.47 -0.19
N LEU A 58 -6.82 -7.81 0.27
CA LEU A 58 -5.94 -8.31 1.33
C LEU A 58 -6.40 -7.83 2.72
N SER A 59 -7.10 -6.70 2.81
CA SER A 59 -7.63 -6.19 4.08
C SER A 59 -8.85 -6.97 4.55
N THR A 60 -9.61 -7.58 3.64
CA THR A 60 -10.66 -8.57 3.98
C THR A 60 -10.10 -9.82 4.65
N TYR A 61 -8.78 -10.06 4.58
CA TYR A 61 -8.14 -11.11 5.38
C TYR A 61 -8.06 -10.74 6.87
N PHE A 62 -8.08 -9.45 7.23
CA PHE A 62 -8.13 -9.01 8.64
C PHE A 62 -9.54 -9.17 9.25
N GLU A 63 -10.61 -9.22 8.45
CA GLU A 63 -11.95 -9.59 8.92
C GLU A 63 -12.05 -11.06 9.35
N TYR A 64 -11.05 -11.89 9.02
CA TYR A 64 -11.01 -13.33 9.32
C TYR A 64 -9.92 -13.74 10.32
N SER A 65 -9.56 -12.89 11.30
CA SER A 65 -8.91 -13.40 12.52
C SER A 65 -9.99 -13.84 13.54
N PRO A 66 -10.03 -15.13 13.94
CA PRO A 66 -10.82 -15.59 15.08
C PRO A 66 -10.27 -15.09 16.43
#